data_AF-A0A4V3P087-F1
#
_entry.id   AF-A0A4V3P087-F1
#
_cell.length_a   1.000
_cell.length_b   1.000
_cell.length_c   1.000
_cell.angle_alpha   90.00
_cell.angle_beta   90.00
_cell.angle_gamma   90.00
#
_symmetry.space_group_name_H-M   'P 1'
#
loop_
_entity.id
_entity.type
_entity.pdbx_description
1 polymer ?
#
loop_
_entity_poly.entity_id
_entity_poly.type
_entity_poly.pdbx_seq_one_letter_code
_entity_poly.pdbx_strand_id
1 'polypeptide(L)'
;MDKVKTIAINVAVVVAISLALLWGNTLYRQYVQFDKGEKALLAGDFTAAVAGYEAAIHMYTPGSSVVPRAAQKLWDLGQMAEGRHDTARALIAYRALRSSFYAVAGSYAPGQDWIARCDARIADLVLQQKGRPGPSGN
;
A
#
# COMPACT_ATOMS: atom_id res chain seq x y z
N MET A 1 20.78 -45.81 0.03
CA MET A 1 19.60 -44.91 0.15
C MET A 1 19.84 -43.78 1.16
N ASP A 2 20.64 -43.99 2.22
CA ASP A 2 20.90 -42.97 3.25
C ASP A 2 21.58 -41.69 2.74
N LYS A 3 22.56 -41.81 1.83
CA LYS A 3 23.21 -40.63 1.22
C LYS A 3 22.22 -39.72 0.47
N VAL A 4 21.29 -40.32 -0.28
CA VAL A 4 20.26 -39.58 -1.03
C VAL A 4 19.31 -38.87 -0.05
N LYS A 5 18.91 -39.55 1.02
CA LYS A 5 18.07 -38.97 2.08
C LYS A 5 18.76 -37.80 2.79
N THR A 6 20.03 -37.94 3.15
CA THR A 6 20.81 -36.85 3.77
C THR A 6 20.97 -35.65 2.84
N ILE A 7 21.25 -35.89 1.55
CA ILE A 7 21.34 -34.80 0.56
C ILE A 7 19.99 -34.09 0.42
N ALA A 8 18.89 -34.84 0.32
CA ALA A 8 17.54 -34.26 0.21
C ALA A 8 17.19 -33.40 1.44
N ILE A 9 17.52 -33.87 2.65
CA ILE A 9 17.31 -33.11 3.89
C ILE A 9 18.15 -31.83 3.89
N ASN A 10 19.43 -31.91 3.54
CA ASN A 10 20.31 -30.74 3.52
C ASN A 10 19.83 -29.71 2.50
N VAL A 11 19.40 -30.14 1.31
CA VAL A 11 18.82 -29.25 0.29
C VAL A 11 17.55 -28.60 0.82
N ALA A 12 16.65 -29.36 1.44
CA ALA A 12 15.42 -28.82 2.03
C ALA A 12 15.72 -27.77 3.12
N VAL A 13 16.71 -28.02 3.98
CA VAL A 13 17.15 -27.08 5.00
C VAL A 13 17.72 -25.79 4.38
N VAL A 14 18.59 -25.90 3.38
CA VAL A 14 19.16 -24.73 2.69
C VAL A 14 18.07 -23.90 2.01
N VAL A 15 17.10 -24.56 1.37
CA VAL A 15 15.94 -23.88 0.76
C VAL A 15 15.10 -23.18 1.83
N ALA A 16 14.79 -23.84 2.93
CA ALA A 16 14.01 -23.25 4.02
C ALA A 16 14.72 -22.02 4.63
N ILE A 17 16.02 -22.11 4.88
CA ILE A 17 16.82 -20.97 5.38
C ILE A 17 16.82 -19.82 4.36
N SER A 18 17.02 -20.11 3.08
CA SER A 18 17.01 -19.10 2.03
C SER A 18 15.66 -18.38 1.94
N LEU A 19 14.55 -19.13 2.02
CA LEU A 19 13.20 -18.56 2.06
C LEU A 19 12.99 -17.68 3.30
N ALA A 20 13.45 -18.12 4.47
CA ALA A 20 13.35 -17.34 5.70
C ALA A 20 14.15 -16.02 5.62
N LEU A 21 15.35 -16.05 5.05
CA LEU A 21 16.18 -14.85 4.85
C LEU A 21 15.55 -13.88 3.85
N LEU A 22 15.01 -14.38 2.74
CA LEU A 22 14.29 -13.57 1.75
C LEU A 22 13.05 -12.92 2.37
N TRP A 23 12.28 -13.68 3.14
CA TRP A 23 11.11 -13.19 3.85
C TRP A 23 11.46 -12.11 4.88
N GLY A 24 12.45 -12.38 5.73
CA GLY A 24 12.92 -11.43 6.73
C GLY A 24 13.44 -10.12 6.13
N ASN A 25 14.24 -10.20 5.06
CA ASN A 25 14.72 -9.01 4.35
C ASN A 25 13.58 -8.22 3.70
N THR A 26 12.57 -8.91 3.15
CA THR A 26 11.40 -8.26 2.54
C THR A 26 10.57 -7.53 3.59
N LEU A 27 10.29 -8.18 4.73
CA LEU A 27 9.63 -7.55 5.87
C LEU A 27 10.40 -6.33 6.36
N TYR A 28 11.71 -6.45 6.56
CA TYR A 28 12.53 -5.32 6.99
C TYR A 28 12.41 -4.13 6.04
N ARG A 29 12.52 -4.37 4.72
CA ARG A 29 12.38 -3.31 3.72
C ARG A 29 10.98 -2.70 3.72
N GLN A 30 9.94 -3.52 3.91
CA GLN A 30 8.57 -3.04 4.03
C GLN A 30 8.41 -2.07 5.21
N TYR A 31 8.96 -2.41 6.38
CA TYR A 31 8.96 -1.51 7.55
C TYR A 31 9.69 -0.20 7.27
N VAL A 32 10.85 -0.26 6.59
CA VAL A 32 11.62 0.94 6.23
C VAL A 32 10.82 1.87 5.30
N GLN A 33 10.06 1.33 4.33
CA GLN A 33 9.24 2.17 3.46
C GLN A 33 8.06 2.79 4.21
N PHE A 34 7.43 2.04 5.12
CA PHE A 34 6.39 2.57 5.99
C PHE A 34 6.89 3.71 6.88
N ASP A 35 8.07 3.54 7.50
CA ASP A 35 8.70 4.56 8.33
C ASP A 35 9.06 5.82 7.53
N LYS A 36 9.51 5.68 6.28
CA LYS A 36 9.69 6.82 5.37
C LYS A 36 8.37 7.57 5.12
N GLY A 37 7.27 6.83 4.94
CA GLY A 37 5.94 7.41 4.80
C GLY A 37 5.51 8.21 6.04
N GLU A 38 5.72 7.65 7.24
CA GLU A 38 5.42 8.33 8.51
C GLU A 38 6.28 9.59 8.68
N LYS A 39 7.58 9.52 8.39
CA LYS A 39 8.48 10.68 8.46
C LYS A 39 8.08 11.79 7.47
N ALA A 40 7.71 11.43 6.24
CA ALA A 40 7.21 12.37 5.26
C ALA A 40 5.88 13.01 5.69
N LEU A 41 4.97 12.21 6.28
CA LEU A 41 3.71 12.71 6.82
C LEU A 41 3.94 13.73 7.93
N LEU A 42 4.85 13.44 8.87
CA LEU A 42 5.24 14.37 9.94
C LEU A 42 5.87 15.66 9.40
N ALA A 43 6.60 15.57 8.30
CA ALA A 43 7.17 16.73 7.60
C ALA A 43 6.15 17.51 6.76
N GLY A 44 4.90 17.03 6.64
CA GLY A 44 3.86 17.62 5.80
C GLY A 44 4.04 17.35 4.29
N ASP A 45 4.98 16.49 3.91
CA ASP A 45 5.20 16.10 2.52
C ASP A 45 4.21 14.99 2.12
N PHE A 46 3.06 15.43 1.61
CA PHE A 46 1.98 14.56 1.19
C PHE A 46 2.41 13.54 0.13
N THR A 47 3.16 13.98 -0.89
CA THR A 47 3.55 13.13 -2.01
C THR A 47 4.51 12.04 -1.56
N ALA A 48 5.52 12.40 -0.77
CA ALA A 48 6.45 11.41 -0.23
C ALA A 48 5.78 10.46 0.78
N ALA A 49 4.79 10.95 1.54
CA ALA A 49 4.02 10.11 2.46
C ALA A 49 3.24 9.03 1.69
N VAL A 50 2.50 9.43 0.64
CA VAL A 50 1.75 8.51 -0.22
C VAL A 50 2.70 7.46 -0.82
N ALA A 51 3.81 7.89 -1.42
CA ALA A 51 4.77 6.98 -2.05
C ALA A 51 5.37 5.96 -1.06
N GLY A 52 5.66 6.38 0.18
CA GLY A 52 6.16 5.49 1.23
C GLY A 52 5.15 4.40 1.62
N TYR A 53 3.88 4.76 1.78
CA TYR A 53 2.83 3.81 2.11
C TYR A 53 2.50 2.87 0.94
N GLU A 54 2.46 3.36 -0.30
CA GLU A 54 2.29 2.52 -1.49
C GLU A 54 3.40 1.48 -1.59
N ALA A 55 4.66 1.92 -1.45
CA ALA A 55 5.81 1.03 -1.47
C ALA A 55 5.74 -0.04 -0.37
N ALA A 56 5.23 0.30 0.82
CA ALA A 56 5.01 -0.68 1.88
C ALA A 56 3.93 -1.71 1.50
N ILE A 57 2.84 -1.31 0.85
CA ILE A 57 1.79 -2.24 0.39
C ILE A 57 2.31 -3.13 -0.74
N HIS A 58 3.06 -2.58 -1.70
CA HIS A 58 3.66 -3.33 -2.82
C HIS A 58 4.60 -4.45 -2.35
N MET A 59 5.24 -4.29 -1.19
CA MET A 59 6.03 -5.33 -0.54
C MET A 59 5.15 -6.34 0.23
N TYR A 60 3.99 -6.69 -0.32
CA TYR A 60 3.00 -7.53 0.34
C TYR A 60 3.64 -8.82 0.84
N THR A 61 3.57 -9.00 2.16
CA THR A 61 4.10 -10.17 2.84
C THR A 61 2.98 -10.73 3.72
N PRO A 62 2.47 -11.94 3.46
CA PRO A 62 1.40 -12.54 4.26
C PRO A 62 1.67 -12.47 5.77
N GLY A 63 0.67 -12.10 6.56
CA GLY A 63 0.81 -11.95 8.02
C GLY A 63 1.55 -10.68 8.48
N SER A 64 1.99 -9.81 7.58
CA SER A 64 2.55 -8.50 7.95
C SER A 64 1.46 -7.57 8.48
N SER A 65 1.73 -6.95 9.64
CA SER A 65 0.89 -5.88 10.20
C SER A 65 1.09 -4.53 9.51
N VAL A 66 2.12 -4.38 8.66
CA VAL A 66 2.45 -3.11 8.00
C VAL A 66 1.48 -2.80 6.87
N VAL A 67 1.09 -3.80 6.06
CA VAL A 67 0.15 -3.61 4.95
C VAL A 67 -1.18 -2.98 5.40
N PRO A 68 -1.91 -3.53 6.41
CA PRO A 68 -3.16 -2.91 6.84
C PRO A 68 -2.96 -1.53 7.45
N ARG A 69 -1.82 -1.27 8.12
CA ARG A 69 -1.48 0.06 8.65
C ARG A 69 -1.22 1.08 7.55
N ALA A 70 -0.46 0.71 6.52
CA ALA A 70 -0.21 1.56 5.36
C ALA A 70 -1.50 1.89 4.60
N ALA A 71 -2.37 0.88 4.44
CA ALA A 71 -3.69 1.07 3.84
C ALA A 71 -4.54 2.07 4.63
N GLN A 72 -4.60 1.93 5.96
CA GLN A 72 -5.29 2.87 6.82
C GLN A 72 -4.71 4.28 6.72
N LYS A 73 -3.38 4.43 6.67
CA LYS A 73 -2.72 5.74 6.54
C LYS A 73 -3.05 6.44 5.22
N LEU A 74 -3.08 5.71 4.11
CA LEU A 74 -3.53 6.26 2.81
C LEU A 74 -5.00 6.67 2.86
N TRP A 75 -5.85 5.87 3.49
CA TRP A 75 -7.26 6.22 3.69
C TRP A 75 -7.42 7.50 4.52
N ASP A 76 -6.71 7.61 5.63
CA ASP A 76 -6.74 8.77 6.52
C ASP A 76 -6.23 10.03 5.81
N LEU A 77 -5.18 9.91 4.99
CA LEU A 77 -4.70 10.99 4.13
C LEU A 77 -5.77 11.48 3.15
N GLY A 78 -6.52 10.55 2.56
CA GLY A 78 -7.67 10.87 1.72
C GLY A 78 -8.72 11.66 2.48
N GLN A 79 -9.17 11.15 3.63
CA GLN A 79 -10.18 11.82 4.47
C GLN A 79 -9.72 13.20 4.98
N MET A 80 -8.45 13.32 5.36
CA MET A 80 -7.86 14.60 5.77
C MET A 80 -7.86 15.62 4.64
N ALA A 81 -7.50 15.20 3.42
CA ALA A 81 -7.53 16.08 2.26
C ALA A 81 -8.97 16.50 1.90
N GLU A 82 -9.93 15.58 2.00
CA GLU A 82 -11.36 15.89 1.84
C GLU A 82 -11.84 16.93 2.86
N GLY A 83 -11.49 16.76 4.14
CA GLY A 83 -11.84 17.72 5.20
C GLY A 83 -11.21 19.10 5.02
N ARG A 84 -10.13 19.20 4.22
CA ARG A 84 -9.49 20.46 3.81
C ARG A 84 -10.01 21.00 2.48
N HIS A 85 -11.04 20.38 1.91
CA HIS A 85 -11.56 20.67 0.57
C HIS A 85 -10.51 20.56 -0.56
N ASP A 86 -9.43 19.80 -0.33
CA ASP A 86 -8.42 19.49 -1.34
C ASP A 86 -8.78 18.19 -2.06
N THR A 87 -9.76 18.29 -2.96
CA THR A 87 -10.26 17.16 -3.75
C THR A 87 -9.16 16.49 -4.57
N ALA A 88 -8.16 17.26 -5.04
CA ALA A 88 -7.06 16.72 -5.82
C ALA A 88 -6.21 15.77 -4.99
N ARG A 89 -5.78 16.18 -3.79
CA ARG A 89 -5.02 15.30 -2.89
C ARG A 89 -5.85 14.13 -2.38
N ALA A 90 -7.13 14.32 -2.10
CA ALA A 90 -8.02 13.24 -1.72
C ALA A 90 -8.07 12.14 -2.79
N LEU A 91 -8.27 12.53 -4.05
CA LEU A 91 -8.27 11.60 -5.17
C LEU A 91 -6.93 10.89 -5.36
N ILE A 92 -5.80 11.58 -5.14
CA ILE A 92 -4.46 10.95 -5.21
C ILE A 92 -4.35 9.84 -4.16
N ALA A 93 -4.68 10.12 -2.89
CA ALA A 93 -4.57 9.13 -1.82
C ALA A 93 -5.45 7.90 -2.04
N TYR A 94 -6.73 8.09 -2.40
CA TYR A 94 -7.63 6.95 -2.65
C TYR A 94 -7.24 6.14 -3.88
N ARG A 95 -6.77 6.80 -4.95
CA ARG A 95 -6.30 6.10 -6.15
C ARG A 95 -5.04 5.30 -5.85
N ALA A 96 -4.09 5.89 -5.11
CA ALA A 96 -2.86 5.24 -4.66
C ALA A 96 -3.16 3.99 -3.82
N LEU A 97 -4.09 4.10 -2.86
CA LEU A 97 -4.53 2.96 -2.03
C LEU A 97 -5.11 1.84 -2.90
N ARG A 98 -6.04 2.20 -3.80
CA ARG A 98 -6.68 1.24 -4.71
C ARG A 98 -5.66 0.57 -5.64
N SER A 99 -4.81 1.35 -6.30
CA SER A 99 -3.80 0.83 -7.23
C SER A 99 -2.79 -0.05 -6.52
N SER A 100 -2.42 0.27 -5.28
CA SER A 100 -1.48 -0.53 -4.50
C SER A 100 -1.99 -1.96 -4.28
N PHE A 101 -3.28 -2.11 -3.98
CA PHE A 101 -3.89 -3.45 -3.82
C PHE A 101 -4.07 -4.17 -5.15
N TYR A 102 -4.37 -3.46 -6.24
CA TYR A 102 -4.37 -4.08 -7.57
C TYR A 102 -2.97 -4.57 -7.97
N ALA A 103 -1.91 -3.82 -7.63
CA ALA A 103 -0.53 -4.18 -7.99
C ALA A 103 -0.03 -5.45 -7.29
N VAL A 104 -0.59 -5.79 -6.13
CA VAL A 104 -0.23 -7.01 -5.38
C VAL A 104 -1.27 -8.12 -5.53
N ALA A 105 -2.30 -7.93 -6.35
CA ALA A 105 -3.27 -8.96 -6.67
C ALA A 105 -2.64 -10.01 -7.60
N GLY A 106 -2.90 -11.28 -7.31
CA GLY A 106 -2.49 -12.41 -8.15
C GLY A 106 -3.55 -13.49 -8.07
N SER A 107 -3.15 -14.71 -7.66
CA SER A 107 -4.09 -15.81 -7.40
C SER A 107 -5.05 -15.53 -6.23
N TYR A 108 -4.67 -14.63 -5.33
CA TYR A 108 -5.51 -14.04 -4.29
C TYR A 108 -5.47 -12.52 -4.43
N ALA A 109 -6.59 -11.86 -4.12
CA ALA A 109 -6.71 -10.42 -4.21
C ALA A 109 -6.85 -9.82 -2.79
N PRO A 110 -5.74 -9.39 -2.15
CA PRO A 110 -5.81 -8.77 -0.84
C PRO A 110 -6.48 -7.38 -0.92
N GLY A 111 -7.11 -6.96 0.18
CA GLY A 111 -7.61 -5.59 0.31
C GLY A 111 -8.87 -5.26 -0.48
N GLN A 112 -9.71 -6.24 -0.81
CA GLN A 112 -11.00 -6.02 -1.50
C GLN A 112 -11.88 -4.96 -0.81
N ASP A 113 -11.95 -4.99 0.52
CA ASP A 113 -12.70 -3.98 1.29
C ASP A 113 -12.14 -2.56 1.06
N TRP A 114 -10.82 -2.42 0.96
CA TRP A 114 -10.18 -1.13 0.67
C TRP A 114 -10.46 -0.67 -0.74
N ILE A 115 -10.41 -1.57 -1.72
CA ILE A 115 -10.73 -1.28 -3.12
C ILE A 115 -12.18 -0.77 -3.23
N ALA A 116 -13.14 -1.50 -2.67
CA ALA A 116 -14.56 -1.12 -2.71
C ALA A 116 -14.82 0.24 -2.05
N ARG A 117 -14.20 0.51 -0.89
CA ARG A 117 -14.29 1.82 -0.22
C ARG A 117 -13.70 2.94 -1.07
N CYS A 118 -12.54 2.72 -1.69
CA CYS A 118 -11.90 3.71 -2.55
C CYS A 118 -12.73 3.99 -3.81
N ASP A 119 -13.30 2.95 -4.43
CA ASP A 119 -14.14 3.11 -5.63
C ASP A 119 -15.37 3.98 -5.35
N ALA A 120 -16.06 3.73 -4.24
CA ALA A 120 -17.18 4.56 -3.80
C ALA A 120 -16.76 6.03 -3.62
N ARG A 121 -15.68 6.29 -2.86
CA ARG A 121 -15.22 7.67 -2.59
C ARG A 121 -14.70 8.39 -3.83
N ILE A 122 -13.97 7.70 -4.70
CA ILE A 122 -13.48 8.29 -5.96
C ILE A 122 -14.66 8.68 -6.85
N ALA A 123 -15.69 7.84 -6.94
CA ALA A 123 -16.90 8.14 -7.72
C ALA A 123 -17.60 9.40 -7.19
N ASP A 124 -17.81 9.48 -5.88
CA ASP A 124 -18.40 10.66 -5.22
C ASP A 124 -17.62 11.95 -5.53
N LEU A 125 -16.30 11.91 -5.34
CA LEU A 125 -15.43 13.09 -5.52
C LEU A 125 -15.36 13.54 -6.99
N VAL A 126 -15.33 12.60 -7.94
CA VAL A 126 -15.34 12.94 -9.37
C VAL A 126 -16.66 13.60 -9.78
N LEU A 127 -17.80 13.15 -9.24
CA LEU A 127 -19.09 13.79 -9.49
C LEU A 127 -19.13 15.22 -8.93
N GLN A 128 -18.66 15.42 -7.69
CA GLN A 128 -18.57 16.74 -7.08
C GLN A 128 -17.68 17.70 -7.88
N GLN A 129 -16.56 17.20 -8.44
CA GLN A 129 -15.67 18.00 -9.28
C GLN A 129 -16.35 18.42 -10.60
N LYS A 130 -17.14 17.54 -11.23
CA LYS A 130 -17.87 17.83 -12.46
C LYS A 130 -19.05 18.80 -12.26
N GLY A 131 -19.69 18.77 -11.09
CA GLY A 131 -20.82 19.64 -10.76
C GLY A 131 -20.41 21.06 -10.33
N ARG A 132 -19.11 21.32 -10.11
CA ARG A 132 -18.60 22.64 -9.72
C ARG A 132 -18.36 23.46 -11.00
N PRO A 133 -19.14 24.53 -11.27
CA PRO A 133 -18.88 25.39 -12.41
C PRO A 133 -17.45 25.94 -12.29
N GLY A 134 -16.66 25.79 -13.35
CA GLY A 134 -15.30 26.35 -13.40
C GLY A 134 -15.33 27.86 -13.16
N PRO A 135 -14.25 28.46 -12.64
CA PRO A 135 -14.20 29.90 -12.44
C PRO A 135 -14.51 30.59 -13.77
N SER A 136 -15.55 31.43 -13.79
CA SER A 136 -15.83 32.31 -14.92
C SER A 136 -14.59 33.19 -15.10
N GLY A 137 -13.82 32.91 -16.14
CA GLY A 137 -12.74 33.80 -16.56
C GLY A 137 -13.36 35.16 -16.90
N ASN A 138 -12.89 36.18 -16.21
CA ASN A 138 -13.08 37.59 -16.57
C ASN A 138 -11.84 38.03 -17.35
#